data_AF-A0A854BZA1-F1
#
_entry.id   AF-A0A854BZA1-F1
#
_cell.length_a   1.000
_cell.length_b   1.000
_cell.length_c   1.000
_cell.angle_alpha   90.00
_cell.angle_beta   90.00
_cell.angle_gamma   90.00
#
_symmetry.space_group_name_H-M   'P 1'
#
loop_
_entity.id
_entity.type
_entity.pdbx_description
1 polymer ?
#
loop_
_entity_poly.entity_id
_entity_poly.type
_entity_poly.pdbx_seq_one_letter_code
_entity_poly.pdbx_strand_id
1 'polypeptide(L)'
;MKQLVISSVELNRNFAFVKGNRQINAKAVAAKVKSIREYGQLSPITVVKGEDVYLSGGHLVDLDGNDIPDEQTENYFAVLDGQHRLMACLKLGMNLDNLVIAEPLNVEMSIVALIAEMNICTTAWKGTDYMAAPCMALEMKENEVFEFALELRRKNYPLSTISQWCLGKNTLKPRDFVNAIKEKKLPKAFENSAWYQRSINWYRVAQEKFSETFLAKKYLIGYIIDQGHEAKDPTAFYAQIEERIEQLTDEQAKLIMNPPKGLVTREQLIIDNLVEYLGR
;
A
#
# COMPACT_ATOMS: atom_id res chain seq x y z
N MET A 1 20.74 4.08 -25.30
CA MET A 1 20.46 3.07 -24.25
C MET A 1 21.76 2.80 -23.51
N LYS A 2 21.92 3.24 -22.25
CA LYS A 2 23.03 2.74 -21.43
C LYS A 2 22.66 1.32 -20.99
N GLN A 3 23.52 0.37 -21.34
CA GLN A 3 23.47 -1.00 -20.84
C GLN A 3 23.67 -0.95 -19.31
N LEU A 4 23.00 -1.84 -18.57
CA LEU A 4 23.29 -2.06 -17.15
C LEU A 4 24.77 -2.48 -17.04
N VAL A 5 25.63 -1.60 -16.56
CA VAL A 5 27.02 -1.92 -16.24
C VAL A 5 27.07 -2.25 -14.76
N ILE A 6 27.01 -3.55 -14.43
CA ILE A 6 27.38 -4.03 -13.09
C ILE A 6 28.90 -4.18 -13.11
N SER A 7 29.62 -3.17 -12.63
CA SER A 7 31.06 -3.25 -12.39
C SER A 7 31.30 -3.53 -10.90
N SER A 8 32.12 -4.51 -10.57
CA SER A 8 32.77 -4.56 -9.26
C SER A 8 33.72 -3.37 -9.17
N VAL A 9 33.34 -2.33 -8.45
CA VAL A 9 34.22 -1.20 -8.16
C VAL A 9 34.90 -1.54 -6.84
N GLU A 10 36.23 -1.55 -6.81
CA GLU A 10 36.93 -1.47 -5.51
C GLU A 10 36.46 -0.17 -4.86
N LEU A 11 35.83 -0.26 -3.69
CA LEU A 11 35.34 0.89 -2.95
C LEU A 11 36.53 1.65 -2.36
N ASN A 12 37.23 2.40 -3.20
CA ASN A 12 38.27 3.34 -2.80
C ASN A 12 37.67 4.65 -2.25
N ARG A 13 36.39 4.64 -1.87
CA ARG A 13 35.62 5.80 -1.41
C ARG A 13 34.78 5.41 -0.22
N ASN A 14 34.73 6.30 0.76
CA ASN A 14 33.82 6.22 1.91
C ASN A 14 32.39 6.61 1.49
N PHE A 15 31.43 6.46 2.39
CA PHE A 15 30.07 6.97 2.18
C PHE A 15 29.83 8.27 2.95
N ALA A 16 29.11 9.19 2.32
CA ALA A 16 28.63 10.44 2.92
C ALA A 16 27.17 10.69 2.57
N PHE A 17 26.53 11.61 3.29
CA PHE A 17 25.20 12.10 2.98
C PHE A 17 25.26 13.48 2.32
N VAL A 18 24.31 13.74 1.41
CA VAL A 18 24.09 15.09 0.89
C VAL A 18 23.49 15.96 1.99
N LYS A 19 24.12 17.10 2.28
CA LYS A 19 23.65 18.05 3.29
C LYS A 19 22.24 18.54 2.94
N GLY A 20 21.32 18.44 3.90
CA GLY A 20 19.90 18.80 3.70
C GLY A 20 19.01 17.68 3.13
N ASN A 21 19.55 16.51 2.81
CA ASN A 21 18.73 15.34 2.45
C ASN A 21 18.02 14.73 3.69
N ARG A 22 17.18 13.71 3.48
CA ARG A 22 16.32 13.09 4.50
C ARG A 22 17.11 12.67 5.74
N GLN A 23 16.59 13.03 6.91
CA GLN A 23 17.21 12.69 8.19
C GLN A 23 17.15 11.19 8.51
N ILE A 24 18.15 10.72 9.26
CA ILE A 24 18.17 9.34 9.75
C ILE A 24 17.12 9.17 10.86
N ASN A 25 16.22 8.21 10.68
CA ASN A 25 15.20 7.87 11.65
C ASN A 25 15.53 6.51 12.29
N ALA A 26 15.72 6.48 13.61
CA ALA A 26 16.14 5.28 14.33
C ALA A 26 15.16 4.09 14.16
N LYS A 27 13.84 4.36 14.13
CA LYS A 27 12.81 3.33 13.92
C LYS A 27 12.88 2.75 12.50
N ALA A 28 13.08 3.60 11.49
CA ALA A 28 13.26 3.16 10.10
C ALA A 28 14.53 2.31 9.95
N VAL A 29 15.65 2.73 10.56
CA VAL A 29 16.89 1.95 10.59
C VAL A 29 16.68 0.60 11.27
N ALA A 30 16.03 0.55 12.43
CA ALA A 30 15.76 -0.71 13.14
C ALA A 30 14.93 -1.70 12.28
N ALA A 31 13.94 -1.20 11.54
CA ALA A 31 13.18 -2.03 10.61
C ALA A 31 14.06 -2.58 9.46
N LYS A 32 14.97 -1.76 8.91
CA LYS A 32 15.93 -2.19 7.89
C LYS A 32 16.96 -3.18 8.44
N VAL A 33 17.47 -3.00 9.65
CA VAL A 33 18.37 -3.95 10.33
C VAL A 33 17.72 -5.33 10.43
N LYS A 34 16.44 -5.40 10.86
CA LYS A 34 15.71 -6.68 10.92
C LYS A 34 15.62 -7.34 9.53
N SER A 35 15.24 -6.58 8.51
CA SER A 35 15.08 -7.10 7.15
C SER A 35 16.41 -7.56 6.54
N ILE A 36 17.48 -6.78 6.68
CA ILE A 36 18.78 -7.10 6.08
C ILE A 36 19.43 -8.29 6.77
N ARG A 37 19.25 -8.42 8.10
CA ARG A 37 19.71 -9.60 8.83
C ARG A 37 19.07 -10.90 8.32
N GLU A 38 17.78 -10.85 7.99
CA GLU A 38 17.01 -12.03 7.59
C GLU A 38 17.15 -12.35 6.10
N TYR A 39 17.24 -11.33 5.25
CA TYR A 39 17.12 -11.49 3.78
C TYR A 39 18.24 -10.82 2.98
N GLY A 40 19.24 -10.23 3.62
CA GLY A 40 20.28 -9.44 2.95
C GLY A 40 19.76 -8.12 2.36
N GLN A 41 20.59 -7.48 1.54
CA GLN A 41 20.23 -6.25 0.85
C GLN A 41 19.32 -6.55 -0.35
N LEU A 42 18.02 -6.31 -0.21
CA LEU A 42 17.02 -6.56 -1.26
C LEU A 42 16.88 -5.44 -2.32
N SER A 43 17.55 -4.30 -2.11
CA SER A 43 17.48 -3.15 -3.03
C SER A 43 18.78 -2.33 -2.94
N PRO A 44 19.28 -1.76 -4.05
CA PRO A 44 20.55 -1.04 -4.09
C PRO A 44 20.49 0.34 -3.43
N ILE A 45 21.58 0.76 -2.79
CA ILE A 45 21.73 2.14 -2.30
C ILE A 45 22.09 3.00 -3.52
N THR A 46 21.33 4.07 -3.76
CA THR A 46 21.60 4.94 -4.91
C THR A 46 22.61 6.00 -4.52
N VAL A 47 23.71 6.10 -5.26
CA VAL A 47 24.83 6.99 -4.98
C VAL A 47 25.26 7.76 -6.22
N VAL A 48 26.00 8.84 -6.00
CA VAL A 48 26.82 9.52 -7.01
C VAL A 48 28.21 9.76 -6.42
N LYS A 49 29.17 10.19 -7.24
CA LYS A 49 30.47 10.61 -6.73
C LYS A 49 30.31 11.90 -5.93
N GLY A 50 31.06 12.03 -4.84
CA GLY A 50 30.93 13.19 -3.95
C GLY A 50 31.27 14.51 -4.63
N GLU A 51 32.26 14.52 -5.52
CA GLU A 51 32.63 15.69 -6.32
C GLU A 51 31.49 16.17 -7.22
N ASP A 52 30.61 15.28 -7.70
CA ASP A 52 29.45 15.68 -8.51
C ASP A 52 28.45 16.49 -7.68
N VAL A 53 28.32 16.17 -6.38
CA VAL A 53 27.49 16.95 -5.44
C VAL A 53 28.04 18.36 -5.30
N TYR A 54 29.35 18.48 -5.08
CA TYR A 54 30.02 19.78 -4.98
C TYR A 54 29.87 20.61 -6.26
N LEU A 55 30.13 20.00 -7.43
CA LEU A 55 29.98 20.66 -8.73
C LEU A 55 28.54 21.11 -9.01
N SER A 56 27.55 20.46 -8.38
CA SER A 56 26.13 20.87 -8.44
C SER A 56 25.76 21.98 -7.43
N GLY A 57 26.71 22.49 -6.65
CA GLY A 57 26.50 23.50 -5.61
C GLY A 57 25.99 22.93 -4.27
N GLY A 58 26.11 21.62 -4.07
CA GLY A 58 25.76 20.94 -2.83
C GLY A 58 26.98 20.72 -1.92
N HIS A 59 26.72 20.25 -0.70
CA HIS A 59 27.75 19.92 0.28
C HIS A 59 27.51 18.54 0.87
N LEU A 60 28.55 17.93 1.44
CA LEU A 60 28.47 16.64 2.08
C LEU A 60 28.54 16.76 3.61
N VAL A 61 27.90 15.81 4.28
CA VAL A 61 28.09 15.53 5.70
C VAL A 61 28.48 14.08 5.89
N ASP A 62 29.25 13.78 6.93
CA ASP A 62 29.58 12.42 7.31
C ASP A 62 28.33 11.67 7.83
N LEU A 63 28.52 10.42 8.24
CA LEU A 63 27.43 9.55 8.70
C LEU A 63 26.83 9.99 10.06
N ASP A 64 27.56 10.81 10.81
CA ASP A 64 27.13 11.42 12.07
C ASP A 64 26.51 12.81 11.88
N GLY A 65 26.61 13.37 10.66
CA GLY A 65 26.02 14.64 10.27
C GLY A 65 26.96 15.84 10.38
N ASN A 66 28.26 15.62 10.56
CA ASN A 66 29.26 16.70 10.56
C ASN A 66 29.63 17.09 9.13
N ASP A 67 29.91 18.37 8.90
CA ASP A 67 30.29 18.87 7.58
C ASP A 67 31.61 18.25 7.09
N ILE A 68 31.61 17.79 5.84
CA ILE A 68 32.81 17.35 5.12
C ILE A 68 33.31 18.54 4.28
N PRO A 69 34.60 18.91 4.36
CA PRO A 69 35.17 19.95 3.52
C PRO A 69 35.03 19.65 2.03
N ASP A 70 34.76 20.66 1.22
CA ASP A 70 34.48 20.51 -0.21
C ASP A 70 35.68 19.88 -0.97
N GLU A 71 36.91 20.13 -0.51
CA GLU A 71 38.13 19.56 -1.09
C GLU A 71 38.25 18.05 -0.87
N GLN A 72 37.49 17.49 0.06
CA GLN A 72 37.52 16.06 0.39
C GLN A 72 36.43 15.26 -0.31
N THR A 73 35.56 15.90 -1.08
CA THR A 73 34.37 15.28 -1.69
C THR A 73 34.70 14.12 -2.62
N GLU A 74 35.86 14.12 -3.28
CA GLU A 74 36.34 13.03 -4.13
C GLU A 74 36.58 11.70 -3.38
N ASN A 75 36.72 11.74 -2.06
CA ASN A 75 36.92 10.55 -1.23
C ASN A 75 35.60 9.84 -0.89
N TYR A 76 34.47 10.34 -1.38
CA TYR A 76 33.15 9.85 -0.98
C TYR A 76 32.26 9.44 -2.16
N PHE A 77 31.42 8.46 -1.90
CA PHE A 77 30.13 8.28 -2.56
C PHE A 77 29.07 9.01 -1.74
N ALA A 78 28.34 9.91 -2.39
CA ALA A 78 27.23 10.62 -1.78
C ALA A 78 25.93 9.81 -1.96
N VAL A 79 25.27 9.48 -0.86
CA VAL A 79 24.02 8.72 -0.87
C VAL A 79 22.85 9.62 -1.22
N LEU A 80 22.19 9.33 -2.35
CA LEU A 80 20.98 10.00 -2.82
C LEU A 80 19.71 9.36 -2.24
N ASP A 81 19.63 8.03 -2.31
CA ASP A 81 18.56 7.22 -1.70
C ASP A 81 19.12 5.98 -1.00
N GLY A 82 18.47 5.58 0.10
CA GLY A 82 18.87 4.41 0.87
C GLY A 82 19.71 4.70 2.12
N GLN A 83 19.68 5.94 2.64
CA GLN A 83 20.41 6.34 3.85
C GLN A 83 20.13 5.40 5.05
N HIS A 84 18.86 5.06 5.33
CA HIS A 84 18.53 4.11 6.41
C HIS A 84 19.00 2.68 6.13
N ARG A 85 19.17 2.29 4.84
CA ARG A 85 19.70 0.99 4.45
C ARG A 85 21.21 0.93 4.68
N LEU A 86 21.94 1.97 4.26
CA LEU A 86 23.38 2.09 4.56
C LEU A 86 23.63 2.00 6.07
N MET A 87 22.93 2.81 6.87
CA MET A 87 23.06 2.77 8.33
C MET A 87 22.74 1.40 8.93
N ALA A 88 21.79 0.67 8.35
CA ALA A 88 21.45 -0.67 8.80
C ALA A 88 22.54 -1.70 8.44
N CYS A 89 23.12 -1.63 7.25
CA CYS A 89 24.25 -2.46 6.85
C CYS A 89 25.47 -2.23 7.75
N LEU A 90 25.80 -0.97 8.02
CA LEU A 90 26.89 -0.58 8.92
C LEU A 90 26.67 -1.11 10.35
N LYS A 91 25.45 -0.98 10.88
CA LYS A 91 25.09 -1.53 12.21
C LYS A 91 25.20 -3.05 12.29
N LEU A 92 25.08 -3.75 11.17
CA LEU A 92 25.25 -5.20 11.10
C LEU A 92 26.71 -5.61 10.88
N GLY A 93 27.65 -4.66 10.76
CA GLY A 93 29.06 -4.94 10.48
C GLY A 93 29.27 -5.57 9.11
N MET A 94 28.39 -5.29 8.14
CA MET A 94 28.55 -5.81 6.78
C MET A 94 29.81 -5.21 6.15
N ASN A 95 30.57 -6.02 5.41
CA ASN A 95 31.64 -5.51 4.57
C ASN A 95 31.05 -4.56 3.52
N LEU A 96 31.56 -3.34 3.44
CA LEU A 96 31.13 -2.32 2.50
C LEU A 96 31.34 -2.74 1.05
N ASP A 97 32.38 -3.54 0.77
CA ASP A 97 32.64 -4.11 -0.57
C ASP A 97 31.53 -5.05 -1.06
N ASN A 98 30.72 -5.57 -0.13
CA ASN A 98 29.61 -6.46 -0.45
C ASN A 98 28.28 -5.71 -0.62
N LEU A 99 28.28 -4.37 -0.52
CA LEU A 99 27.08 -3.57 -0.74
C LEU A 99 26.79 -3.45 -2.23
N VAL A 100 25.52 -3.64 -2.58
CA VAL A 100 25.01 -3.29 -3.89
C VAL A 100 24.68 -1.81 -3.88
N ILE A 101 25.49 -1.03 -4.59
CA ILE A 101 25.26 0.39 -4.88
C ILE A 101 24.91 0.56 -6.36
N ALA A 102 24.20 1.63 -6.69
CA ALA A 102 23.85 1.96 -8.07
C ALA A 102 23.92 3.47 -8.30
N GLU A 103 24.40 3.87 -9.47
CA GLU A 103 24.31 5.26 -9.92
C GLU A 103 22.97 5.50 -10.64
N PRO A 104 22.39 6.72 -10.57
CA PRO A 104 21.23 7.06 -11.36
C PRO A 104 21.57 7.01 -12.86
N LEU A 105 20.66 6.46 -13.67
CA LEU A 105 20.86 6.42 -15.13
C LEU A 105 20.72 7.79 -15.79
N ASN A 106 19.96 8.69 -15.18
CA ASN A 106 19.77 10.05 -15.66
C ASN A 106 20.97 10.91 -15.25
N VAL A 107 21.71 11.39 -16.25
CA VAL A 107 22.91 12.22 -16.08
C VAL A 107 22.68 13.70 -16.41
N GLU A 108 21.45 14.06 -16.80
CA GLU A 108 21.09 15.43 -17.24
C GLU A 108 20.44 16.23 -16.10
N MET A 109 19.70 15.56 -15.21
CA MET A 109 19.05 16.20 -14.08
C MET A 109 20.06 16.61 -13.00
N SER A 110 19.80 17.74 -12.34
CA SER A 110 20.56 18.13 -11.15
C SER A 110 20.36 17.11 -10.01
N ILE A 111 21.37 16.97 -9.16
CA ILE A 111 21.33 16.02 -8.03
C ILE A 111 20.14 16.30 -7.10
N VAL A 112 19.84 17.57 -6.84
CA VAL A 112 18.67 17.96 -6.02
C VAL A 112 17.36 17.53 -6.67
N ALA A 113 17.20 17.74 -7.98
CA ALA A 113 16.02 17.30 -8.71
C ALA A 113 15.90 15.77 -8.75
N LEU A 114 17.02 15.05 -8.87
CA LEU A 114 17.07 13.59 -8.79
C LEU A 114 16.59 13.10 -7.42
N ILE A 115 17.11 13.66 -6.32
CA ILE A 115 16.67 13.31 -4.95
C ILE A 115 15.17 13.58 -4.80
N ALA A 116 14.67 14.72 -5.28
CA ALA A 116 13.26 15.08 -5.20
C ALA A 116 12.38 14.08 -5.97
N GLU A 117 12.72 13.77 -7.22
CA GLU A 117 11.95 12.84 -8.04
C GLU A 117 11.99 11.40 -7.53
N MET A 118 13.13 10.93 -7.02
CA MET A 118 13.22 9.63 -6.35
C MET A 118 12.22 9.54 -5.18
N ASN A 119 12.05 10.63 -4.42
CA ASN A 119 11.12 10.68 -3.31
C ASN A 119 9.65 10.75 -3.74
N ILE A 120 9.33 11.39 -4.88
CA ILE A 120 7.98 11.49 -5.43
C ILE A 120 7.55 10.16 -6.06
N CYS A 121 8.44 9.56 -6.86
CA CYS A 121 8.12 8.37 -7.65
C CYS A 121 8.16 7.06 -6.84
N THR A 122 8.81 7.03 -5.68
CA THR A 122 8.88 5.81 -4.86
C THR A 122 7.61 5.62 -4.04
N THR A 123 6.73 4.71 -4.48
CA THR A 123 5.52 4.34 -3.75
C THR A 123 5.63 2.97 -3.10
N ALA A 124 5.54 2.92 -1.76
CA ALA A 124 5.34 1.66 -1.05
C ALA A 124 3.98 1.04 -1.41
N TRP A 125 3.88 -0.29 -1.37
CA TRP A 125 2.61 -0.99 -1.48
C TRP A 125 1.60 -0.45 -0.45
N LYS A 126 0.36 -0.24 -0.88
CA LYS A 126 -0.76 0.25 -0.07
C LYS A 126 -1.83 -0.83 0.02
N GLY A 127 -2.57 -0.87 1.13
CA GLY A 127 -3.82 -1.64 1.29
C GLY A 127 -3.93 -2.93 0.46
N THR A 128 -4.57 -2.82 -0.71
CA THR A 128 -4.88 -3.90 -1.66
C THR A 128 -3.71 -4.39 -2.52
N ASP A 129 -2.61 -3.65 -2.63
CA ASP A 129 -1.39 -4.09 -3.33
C ASP A 129 -0.84 -5.38 -2.72
N TYR A 130 -0.93 -5.49 -1.39
CA TYR A 130 -0.52 -6.67 -0.64
C TYR A 130 -1.31 -7.94 -1.01
N MET A 131 -2.49 -7.82 -1.61
CA MET A 131 -3.25 -8.97 -2.10
C MET A 131 -2.64 -9.61 -3.35
N ALA A 132 -1.77 -8.90 -4.09
CA ALA A 132 -1.07 -9.49 -5.23
C ALA A 132 -0.05 -10.55 -4.79
N ALA A 133 0.51 -10.42 -3.59
CA ALA A 133 1.52 -11.34 -3.08
C ALA A 133 1.02 -12.79 -2.95
N PRO A 134 -0.13 -13.05 -2.30
CA PRO A 134 -0.73 -14.39 -2.30
C PRO A 134 -0.98 -14.94 -3.71
N CYS A 135 -1.47 -14.13 -4.66
CA CYS A 135 -1.68 -14.57 -6.04
C CYS A 135 -0.39 -15.03 -6.73
N MET A 136 0.75 -14.41 -6.41
CA MET A 136 2.05 -14.78 -6.97
C MET A 136 2.65 -16.01 -6.29
N ALA A 137 2.37 -16.21 -5.00
CA ALA A 137 3.07 -17.18 -4.16
C ALA A 137 2.31 -18.48 -3.90
N LEU A 138 1.01 -18.51 -4.14
CA LEU A 138 0.15 -19.64 -3.84
C LEU A 138 -0.44 -20.21 -5.15
N GLU A 139 -0.49 -21.53 -5.30
CA GLU A 139 -1.27 -22.18 -6.37
C GLU A 139 -2.75 -22.10 -5.99
N MET A 140 -3.37 -20.96 -6.31
CA MET A 140 -4.71 -20.63 -5.83
C MET A 140 -5.76 -21.03 -6.87
N LYS A 141 -6.39 -22.20 -6.69
CA LYS A 141 -7.51 -22.59 -7.57
C LYS A 141 -8.87 -22.70 -6.91
N GLU A 142 -9.00 -22.56 -5.58
CA GLU A 142 -10.22 -23.04 -4.90
C GLU A 142 -10.69 -22.23 -3.67
N ASN A 143 -10.43 -20.91 -3.58
CA ASN A 143 -11.02 -20.08 -2.51
C ASN A 143 -11.93 -18.97 -3.07
N GLU A 144 -13.24 -19.23 -3.04
CA GLU A 144 -14.28 -18.32 -3.56
C GLU A 144 -14.28 -16.94 -2.90
N VAL A 145 -14.04 -16.86 -1.59
CA VAL A 145 -14.04 -15.59 -0.83
C VAL A 145 -12.88 -14.72 -1.30
N PHE A 146 -11.71 -15.34 -1.53
CA PHE A 146 -10.54 -14.66 -2.02
C PHE A 146 -10.67 -14.27 -3.49
N GLU A 147 -11.24 -15.12 -4.35
CA GLU A 147 -11.54 -14.76 -5.75
C GLU A 147 -12.45 -13.54 -5.85
N PHE A 148 -13.49 -13.48 -5.00
CA PHE A 148 -14.33 -12.29 -4.90
C PHE A 148 -13.54 -11.07 -4.42
N ALA A 149 -12.67 -11.24 -3.43
CA ALA A 149 -11.79 -10.16 -2.98
C ALA A 149 -10.87 -9.65 -4.10
N LEU A 150 -10.37 -10.53 -4.98
CA LEU A 150 -9.58 -10.17 -6.15
C LEU A 150 -10.41 -9.45 -7.22
N GLU A 151 -11.66 -9.86 -7.42
CA GLU A 151 -12.59 -9.14 -8.28
C GLU A 151 -12.77 -7.70 -7.83
N LEU A 152 -13.11 -7.48 -6.55
CA LEU A 152 -13.27 -6.15 -5.98
C LEU A 152 -11.98 -5.32 -6.06
N ARG A 153 -10.81 -5.95 -5.86
CA ARG A 153 -9.51 -5.32 -6.06
C ARG A 153 -9.31 -4.85 -7.51
N ARG A 154 -9.66 -5.66 -8.51
CA ARG A 154 -9.55 -5.30 -9.94
C ARG A 154 -10.43 -4.07 -10.27
N LYS A 155 -11.51 -3.87 -9.52
CA LYS A 155 -12.39 -2.69 -9.59
C LYS A 155 -11.92 -1.52 -8.71
N ASN A 156 -10.72 -1.57 -8.15
CA ASN A 156 -10.11 -0.54 -7.30
C ASN A 156 -10.82 -0.27 -5.97
N TYR A 157 -11.47 -1.28 -5.39
CA TYR A 157 -12.12 -1.11 -4.09
C TYR A 157 -11.06 -0.96 -2.97
N PRO A 158 -11.26 -0.07 -1.99
CA PRO A 158 -10.39 0.03 -0.83
C PRO A 158 -10.39 -1.28 -0.03
N LEU A 159 -9.23 -1.68 0.54
CA LEU A 159 -9.10 -2.92 1.31
C LEU A 159 -10.14 -3.04 2.43
N SER A 160 -10.47 -1.93 3.08
CA SER A 160 -11.46 -1.93 4.15
C SER A 160 -12.88 -2.26 3.67
N THR A 161 -13.23 -1.83 2.45
CA THR A 161 -14.53 -2.12 1.83
C THR A 161 -14.55 -3.57 1.34
N ILE A 162 -13.46 -4.03 0.72
CA ILE A 162 -13.27 -5.44 0.36
C ILE A 162 -13.45 -6.34 1.59
N SER A 163 -12.84 -5.98 2.71
CA SER A 163 -12.96 -6.73 3.96
C SER A 163 -14.41 -6.85 4.43
N GLN A 164 -15.23 -5.81 4.28
CA GLN A 164 -16.64 -5.84 4.67
C GLN A 164 -17.48 -6.71 3.73
N TRP A 165 -17.29 -6.57 2.41
CA TRP A 165 -17.98 -7.42 1.43
C TRP A 165 -17.61 -8.90 1.61
N CYS A 166 -16.33 -9.22 1.78
CA CYS A 166 -15.89 -10.60 1.89
C CYS A 166 -16.22 -11.23 3.26
N LEU A 167 -16.11 -10.45 4.36
CA LEU A 167 -16.05 -11.03 5.72
C LEU A 167 -17.08 -10.45 6.71
N GLY A 168 -17.86 -9.45 6.31
CA GLY A 168 -18.82 -8.75 7.18
C GLY A 168 -18.16 -7.84 8.21
N LYS A 169 -16.85 -7.63 8.14
CA LYS A 169 -16.09 -6.82 9.10
C LYS A 169 -14.78 -6.30 8.51
N ASN A 170 -14.30 -5.17 9.01
CA ASN A 170 -13.07 -4.53 8.54
C ASN A 170 -11.80 -5.10 9.24
N THR A 171 -11.57 -6.40 9.10
CA THR A 171 -10.46 -7.11 9.75
C THR A 171 -9.23 -7.30 8.88
N LEU A 172 -9.34 -7.32 7.54
CA LEU A 172 -8.17 -7.51 6.67
C LEU A 172 -7.19 -6.35 6.81
N LYS A 173 -5.92 -6.68 7.02
CA LYS A 173 -4.79 -5.75 7.07
C LYS A 173 -3.66 -6.21 6.14
N PRO A 174 -2.83 -5.29 5.63
CA PRO A 174 -1.64 -5.61 4.83
C PRO A 174 -0.76 -6.74 5.42
N ARG A 175 -0.56 -6.73 6.75
CA ARG A 175 0.25 -7.73 7.45
C ARG A 175 -0.28 -9.16 7.29
N ASP A 176 -1.58 -9.34 7.12
CA ASP A 176 -2.20 -10.67 7.02
C ASP A 176 -1.78 -11.32 5.70
N PHE A 177 -1.72 -10.54 4.61
CA PHE A 177 -1.22 -11.03 3.32
C PHE A 177 0.30 -11.23 3.30
N VAL A 178 1.06 -10.41 4.03
CA VAL A 178 2.51 -10.64 4.19
C VAL A 178 2.77 -11.96 4.93
N ASN A 179 2.01 -12.22 6.00
CA ASN A 179 2.09 -13.50 6.72
C ASN A 179 1.66 -14.68 5.84
N ALA A 180 0.66 -14.48 4.98
CA ALA A 180 0.20 -15.51 4.06
C ALA A 180 1.31 -16.06 3.14
N ILE A 181 2.22 -15.20 2.69
CA ILE A 181 3.40 -15.61 1.91
C ILE A 181 4.30 -16.52 2.76
N LYS A 182 4.59 -16.11 4.00
CA LYS A 182 5.49 -16.84 4.91
C LYS A 182 4.92 -18.20 5.27
N GLU A 183 3.63 -18.26 5.57
CA GLU A 183 2.93 -19.48 5.97
C GLU A 183 2.52 -20.35 4.77
N LYS A 184 2.68 -19.84 3.54
CA LYS A 184 2.20 -20.45 2.29
C LYS A 184 0.71 -20.82 2.36
N LYS A 185 -0.08 -19.99 3.03
CA LYS A 185 -1.52 -20.19 3.28
C LYS A 185 -2.25 -18.86 3.28
N LEU A 186 -3.49 -18.82 2.78
CA LEU A 186 -4.30 -17.62 2.86
C LEU A 186 -4.55 -17.19 4.32
N PRO A 187 -4.84 -15.90 4.57
CA PRO A 187 -5.33 -15.48 5.86
C PRO A 187 -6.56 -16.31 6.26
N LYS A 188 -6.57 -16.84 7.48
CA LYS A 188 -7.68 -17.65 8.03
C LYS A 188 -9.06 -17.01 7.88
N ALA A 189 -9.11 -15.68 7.78
CA ALA A 189 -10.32 -14.95 7.50
C ALA A 189 -11.06 -15.43 6.22
N PHE A 190 -10.33 -15.91 5.21
CA PHE A 190 -10.91 -16.43 3.96
C PHE A 190 -11.39 -17.89 4.05
N GLU A 191 -11.19 -18.59 5.17
CA GLU A 191 -11.66 -19.98 5.34
C GLU A 191 -13.17 -20.05 5.60
N ASN A 192 -13.78 -18.99 6.16
CA ASN A 192 -15.21 -18.93 6.44
C ASN A 192 -15.96 -18.23 5.31
N SER A 193 -16.77 -18.97 4.55
CA SER A 193 -17.58 -18.44 3.46
C SER A 193 -19.02 -18.09 3.85
N ALA A 194 -19.47 -18.30 5.09
CA ALA A 194 -20.87 -18.13 5.48
C ALA A 194 -21.40 -16.70 5.27
N TRP A 195 -20.55 -15.69 5.48
CA TRP A 195 -20.89 -14.30 5.14
C TRP A 195 -20.91 -14.09 3.62
N TYR A 196 -19.84 -14.51 2.95
CA TYR A 196 -19.65 -14.38 1.51
C TYR A 196 -20.82 -14.96 0.71
N GLN A 197 -21.31 -16.14 1.08
CA GLN A 197 -22.41 -16.83 0.38
C GLN A 197 -23.69 -15.97 0.26
N ARG A 198 -23.93 -15.08 1.23
CA ARG A 198 -25.03 -14.10 1.16
C ARG A 198 -24.57 -12.81 0.50
N SER A 199 -23.40 -12.32 0.90
CA SER A 199 -22.89 -11.02 0.47
C SER A 199 -22.62 -10.92 -1.03
N ILE A 200 -22.28 -12.03 -1.70
CA ILE A 200 -22.08 -12.04 -3.15
C ILE A 200 -23.38 -11.81 -3.92
N ASN A 201 -24.52 -12.29 -3.41
CA ASN A 201 -25.81 -12.07 -4.06
C ASN A 201 -26.25 -10.62 -3.89
N TRP A 202 -26.15 -10.06 -2.67
CA TRP A 202 -26.39 -8.64 -2.44
C TRP A 202 -25.52 -7.76 -3.34
N TYR A 203 -24.24 -8.12 -3.50
CA TYR A 203 -23.34 -7.40 -4.38
C TYR A 203 -23.83 -7.43 -5.84
N ARG A 204 -24.16 -8.62 -6.37
CA ARG A 204 -24.64 -8.78 -7.76
C ARG A 204 -25.89 -7.96 -8.04
N VAL A 205 -26.92 -8.06 -7.20
CA VAL A 205 -28.15 -7.26 -7.39
C VAL A 205 -27.89 -5.77 -7.21
N ALA A 206 -26.98 -5.39 -6.31
CA ALA A 206 -26.59 -4.00 -6.11
C ALA A 206 -25.83 -3.43 -7.32
N GLN A 207 -25.07 -4.24 -8.07
CA GLN A 207 -24.38 -3.79 -9.28
C GLN A 207 -25.36 -3.39 -10.40
N GLU A 208 -26.58 -3.92 -10.40
CA GLU A 208 -27.61 -3.53 -11.36
C GLU A 208 -28.22 -2.16 -11.04
N LYS A 209 -28.13 -1.71 -9.78
CA LYS A 209 -28.76 -0.47 -9.28
C LYS A 209 -27.77 0.66 -9.02
N PHE A 210 -26.56 0.32 -8.57
CA PHE A 210 -25.58 1.28 -8.06
C PHE A 210 -24.29 1.27 -8.86
N SER A 211 -23.68 2.45 -9.00
CA SER A 211 -22.35 2.57 -9.62
C SER A 211 -21.26 1.85 -8.82
N GLU A 212 -20.26 1.31 -9.50
CA GLU A 212 -19.07 0.72 -8.87
C GLU A 212 -18.36 1.70 -7.91
N THR A 213 -18.33 2.98 -8.25
CA THR A 213 -17.77 4.02 -7.38
C THR A 213 -18.52 4.20 -6.07
N PHE A 214 -19.84 3.96 -6.07
CA PHE A 214 -20.67 4.00 -4.86
C PHE A 214 -20.48 2.72 -4.04
N LEU A 215 -20.50 1.55 -4.69
CA LEU A 215 -20.30 0.24 -4.04
C LEU A 215 -18.89 0.06 -3.45
N ALA A 216 -17.89 0.77 -3.98
CA ALA A 216 -16.54 0.86 -3.40
C ALA A 216 -16.49 1.66 -2.09
N LYS A 217 -17.52 2.46 -1.80
CA LYS A 217 -17.70 3.10 -0.50
C LYS A 217 -18.36 2.13 0.47
N LYS A 218 -18.27 2.44 1.76
CA LYS A 218 -18.80 1.58 2.81
C LYS A 218 -20.30 1.73 3.05
N TYR A 219 -20.98 2.63 2.36
CA TYR A 219 -22.35 3.02 2.69
C TYR A 219 -23.31 1.83 2.65
N LEU A 220 -23.43 1.14 1.51
CA LEU A 220 -24.36 0.03 1.36
C LEU A 220 -23.99 -1.16 2.25
N ILE A 221 -22.75 -1.66 2.15
CA ILE A 221 -22.34 -2.84 2.92
C ILE A 221 -22.29 -2.56 4.42
N GLY A 222 -21.92 -1.34 4.82
CA GLY A 222 -21.97 -0.88 6.21
C GLY A 222 -23.41 -0.87 6.73
N TYR A 223 -24.34 -0.28 5.98
CA TYR A 223 -25.77 -0.32 6.30
C TYR A 223 -26.27 -1.76 6.49
N ILE A 224 -25.97 -2.67 5.57
CA ILE A 224 -26.41 -4.08 5.67
C ILE A 224 -25.84 -4.74 6.93
N ILE A 225 -24.55 -4.52 7.23
CA ILE A 225 -23.90 -5.06 8.43
C ILE A 225 -24.56 -4.49 9.70
N ASP A 226 -24.74 -3.17 9.75
CA ASP A 226 -25.21 -2.47 10.95
C ASP A 226 -26.67 -2.82 11.25
N GLN A 227 -27.56 -2.76 10.25
CA GLN A 227 -28.96 -3.16 10.42
C GLN A 227 -29.12 -4.64 10.70
N GLY A 228 -28.30 -5.50 10.07
CA GLY A 228 -28.30 -6.92 10.38
C GLY A 228 -27.88 -7.23 11.82
N HIS A 229 -27.01 -6.43 12.44
CA HIS A 229 -26.69 -6.56 13.87
C HIS A 229 -27.80 -6.05 14.80
N GLU A 230 -28.56 -5.05 14.37
CA GLU A 230 -29.66 -4.45 15.14
C GLU A 230 -30.98 -5.22 14.99
N ALA A 231 -31.13 -6.01 13.93
CA ALA A 231 -32.32 -6.78 13.64
C ALA A 231 -32.60 -7.84 14.72
N LYS A 232 -33.89 -7.98 15.10
CA LYS A 232 -34.35 -9.05 16.00
C LYS A 232 -34.09 -10.45 15.43
N ASP A 233 -34.21 -10.58 14.11
CA ASP A 233 -33.86 -11.77 13.36
C ASP A 233 -32.93 -11.38 12.20
N PRO A 234 -31.60 -11.41 12.43
CA PRO A 234 -30.62 -11.10 11.39
C PRO A 234 -30.74 -12.00 10.17
N THR A 235 -31.12 -13.27 10.33
CA THR A 235 -31.20 -14.22 9.22
C THR A 235 -32.33 -13.84 8.29
N ALA A 236 -33.50 -13.51 8.84
CA ALA A 236 -34.64 -13.02 8.07
C ALA A 236 -34.33 -11.68 7.39
N PHE A 237 -33.67 -10.74 8.11
CA PHE A 237 -33.23 -9.47 7.53
C PHE A 237 -32.33 -9.70 6.31
N TYR A 238 -31.25 -10.47 6.48
CA TYR A 238 -30.28 -10.77 5.42
C TYR A 238 -30.89 -11.46 4.20
N ALA A 239 -31.91 -12.31 4.39
CA ALA A 239 -32.61 -12.98 3.30
C ALA A 239 -33.48 -12.02 2.47
N GLN A 240 -34.00 -10.95 3.08
CA GLN A 240 -34.88 -9.98 2.40
C GLN A 240 -34.11 -8.87 1.68
N ILE A 241 -32.86 -8.62 2.06
CA ILE A 241 -32.06 -7.50 1.51
C ILE A 241 -31.86 -7.61 0.00
N GLU A 242 -31.71 -8.83 -0.53
CA GLU A 242 -31.57 -9.06 -1.97
C GLU A 242 -32.80 -8.55 -2.73
N GLU A 243 -33.99 -9.01 -2.35
CA GLU A 243 -35.27 -8.58 -2.94
C GLU A 243 -35.51 -7.07 -2.77
N ARG A 244 -35.20 -6.50 -1.60
CA ARG A 244 -35.37 -5.05 -1.35
C ARG A 244 -34.48 -4.21 -2.29
N ILE A 245 -33.26 -4.67 -2.59
CA ILE A 245 -32.37 -3.99 -3.54
C ILE A 245 -32.92 -4.12 -4.97
N GLU A 246 -33.38 -5.30 -5.37
CA GLU A 246 -33.95 -5.54 -6.71
C GLU A 246 -35.17 -4.67 -6.99
N GLN A 247 -36.01 -4.44 -5.97
CA GLN A 247 -37.23 -3.63 -6.04
C GLN A 247 -36.98 -2.11 -6.10
N LEU A 248 -35.75 -1.65 -5.87
CA LEU A 248 -35.43 -0.23 -6.01
C LEU A 248 -35.71 0.27 -7.43
N THR A 249 -36.42 1.38 -7.55
CA THR A 249 -36.54 2.09 -8.83
C THR A 249 -35.25 2.83 -9.16
N ASP A 250 -35.06 3.17 -10.44
CA ASP A 250 -33.91 3.97 -10.88
C ASP A 250 -33.83 5.33 -10.18
N GLU A 251 -34.98 5.94 -9.89
CA GLU A 251 -35.05 7.20 -9.13
C GLU A 251 -34.57 7.02 -7.69
N GLN A 252 -35.00 5.96 -7.01
CA GLN A 252 -34.59 5.66 -5.64
C GLN A 252 -33.09 5.39 -5.57
N ALA A 253 -32.56 4.57 -6.49
CA ALA A 253 -31.13 4.28 -6.56
C ALA A 253 -30.31 5.56 -6.81
N LYS A 254 -30.77 6.45 -7.71
CA LYS A 254 -30.15 7.75 -7.96
C LYS A 254 -30.16 8.65 -6.72
N LEU A 255 -31.29 8.69 -6.00
CA LEU A 255 -31.44 9.49 -4.78
C LEU A 255 -30.52 9.00 -3.66
N ILE A 256 -30.38 7.68 -3.49
CA ILE A 256 -29.42 7.07 -2.56
C ILE A 256 -27.98 7.47 -2.92
N MET A 257 -27.58 7.38 -4.19
CA MET A 257 -26.19 7.71 -4.59
C MET A 257 -25.88 9.21 -4.50
N ASN A 258 -26.86 10.04 -4.82
CA ASN A 258 -26.70 11.48 -4.96
C ASN A 258 -27.84 12.23 -4.26
N PRO A 259 -27.91 12.16 -2.91
CA PRO A 259 -28.93 12.89 -2.18
C PRO A 259 -28.74 14.40 -2.36
N PRO A 260 -29.84 15.18 -2.44
CA PRO A 260 -29.77 16.63 -2.51
C PRO A 260 -29.10 17.18 -1.24
N LYS A 261 -28.43 18.33 -1.36
CA LYS A 261 -27.80 18.97 -0.19
C LYS A 261 -28.86 19.27 0.87
N GLY A 262 -28.58 18.86 2.10
CA GLY A 262 -29.45 19.07 3.26
C GLY A 262 -28.72 19.71 4.43
N LEU A 263 -29.40 19.75 5.58
CA LEU A 263 -28.85 20.28 6.84
C LEU A 263 -27.85 19.32 7.51
N VAL A 264 -27.87 18.04 7.13
CA VAL A 264 -26.95 17.00 7.62
C VAL A 264 -25.89 16.65 6.58
N THR A 265 -24.90 15.86 6.97
CA THR A 265 -23.81 15.45 6.07
C THR A 265 -24.36 14.60 4.92
N ARG A 266 -23.68 14.63 3.77
CA ARG A 266 -24.05 13.78 2.62
C ARG A 266 -24.05 12.29 3.00
N GLU A 267 -23.10 11.86 3.81
CA GLU A 267 -23.03 10.48 4.30
C GLU A 267 -24.27 10.09 5.12
N GLN A 268 -24.71 10.96 6.03
CA GLN A 268 -25.93 10.71 6.80
C GLN A 268 -27.15 10.57 5.88
N LEU A 269 -27.31 11.45 4.89
CA LEU A 269 -28.41 11.37 3.92
C LEU A 269 -28.41 10.06 3.12
N ILE A 270 -27.23 9.56 2.74
CA ILE A 270 -27.12 8.27 2.04
C ILE A 270 -27.63 7.15 2.94
N ILE A 271 -27.22 7.14 4.21
CA ILE A 271 -27.65 6.12 5.18
C ILE A 271 -29.16 6.23 5.45
N ASP A 272 -29.68 7.45 5.63
CA ASP A 272 -31.11 7.68 5.86
C ASP A 272 -31.95 7.17 4.67
N ASN A 273 -31.53 7.44 3.44
CA ASN A 273 -32.20 6.93 2.24
C ASN A 273 -32.10 5.40 2.13
N LEU A 274 -30.97 4.80 2.52
CA LEU A 274 -30.84 3.34 2.57
C LEU A 274 -31.83 2.75 3.58
N VAL A 275 -31.97 3.35 4.77
CA VAL A 275 -32.95 2.91 5.78
C VAL A 275 -34.39 3.12 5.29
N GLU A 276 -34.68 4.23 4.61
CA GLU A 276 -36.01 4.52 4.07
C GLU A 276 -36.45 3.47 3.04
N TYR A 277 -35.58 3.14 2.08
CA TYR A 277 -35.94 2.28 0.96
C TYR A 277 -35.63 0.79 1.18
N LEU A 278 -34.64 0.46 2.02
CA LEU A 278 -34.25 -0.92 2.29
C LEU A 278 -34.61 -1.38 3.71
N GLY A 279 -35.22 -0.52 4.53
CA GLY A 279 -35.79 -0.85 5.84
C GLY A 279 -34.80 -0.82 7.01
N ARG A 280 -35.22 -1.42 8.12
CA ARG A 280 -34.36 -1.77 9.26
C ARG A 280 -34.36 -3.28 9.45
#